data_AF-D3DHQ1-F1
#
_entry.id   AF-D3DHQ1-F1
#
_cell.length_a   1.000
_cell.length_b   1.000
_cell.length_c   1.000
_cell.angle_alpha   90.00
_cell.angle_beta   90.00
_cell.angle_gamma   90.00
#
_symmetry.space_group_name_H-M   'P 1'
#
loop_
_entity.id
_entity.type
_entity.pdbx_description
1 polymer ?
#
loop_
_entity_poly.entity_id
_entity_poly.type
_entity_poly.pdbx_seq_one_letter_code
_entity_poly.pdbx_strand_id
1 'polypeptide(L)'
;MAFGFYLDANLTQPVNLNTSINIALNTAGGGAYVDIQLWFGSIDSSKKCQAASNPGVDQITITINDTNPAIHQPDATNGPYWVLALNQNDLNSNPQNNSIDIGTEVLGGVANARTFWLRIFEPEQAPAIWEDWILTTNAILEVNL
;
A
#
# COMPACT_ATOMS: atom_id res chain seq x y z
N MET A 1 14.18 -12.07 8.14
CA MET A 1 12.74 -11.71 8.23
C MET A 1 12.18 -11.69 6.83
N ALA A 2 10.93 -12.09 6.65
CA ALA A 2 10.25 -12.08 5.35
C ALA A 2 9.99 -10.64 4.87
N PHE A 3 9.78 -10.47 3.57
CA PHE A 3 9.35 -9.21 2.98
C PHE A 3 7.92 -8.88 3.41
N GLY A 4 7.66 -7.60 3.66
CA GLY A 4 6.36 -7.11 4.12
C GLY A 4 6.17 -5.63 3.89
N PHE A 5 4.98 -5.16 4.28
CA PHE A 5 4.58 -3.76 4.23
C PHE A 5 4.85 -3.07 5.57
N TYR A 6 5.18 -1.78 5.56
CA TYR A 6 5.55 -1.00 6.74
C TYR A 6 5.06 0.45 6.67
N LEU A 7 4.78 1.03 7.85
CA LEU A 7 4.37 2.43 8.03
C LEU A 7 5.54 3.40 8.21
N ASP A 8 6.77 2.88 8.33
CA ASP A 8 7.95 3.70 8.54
C ASP A 8 9.14 3.22 7.70
N ALA A 9 10.02 4.16 7.36
CA ALA A 9 11.20 3.91 6.55
C ALA A 9 12.23 2.98 7.21
N ASN A 10 12.19 2.77 8.54
CA ASN A 10 13.09 1.86 9.23
C ASN A 10 12.57 0.41 9.28
N LEU A 11 11.39 0.15 8.70
CA LEU A 11 10.73 -1.17 8.67
C LEU A 11 10.48 -1.73 10.09
N THR A 12 10.07 -0.86 11.01
CA THR A 12 9.83 -1.22 12.42
C THR A 12 8.35 -1.36 12.77
N GLN A 13 7.47 -0.74 11.98
CA GLN A 13 6.02 -0.74 12.13
C GLN A 13 5.39 -1.50 10.96
N PRO A 14 5.24 -2.84 11.07
CA PRO A 14 4.69 -3.63 9.99
C PRO A 14 3.19 -3.36 9.80
N VAL A 15 2.75 -3.44 8.55
CA VAL A 15 1.34 -3.52 8.14
C VAL A 15 1.05 -5.00 7.93
N ASN A 16 0.48 -5.66 8.93
CA ASN A 16 0.30 -7.11 8.89
C ASN A 16 -0.98 -7.46 8.11
N LEU A 17 -1.00 -8.59 7.39
CA LEU A 17 -2.20 -9.08 6.70
C LEU A 17 -3.41 -9.36 7.63
N ASN A 18 -3.21 -9.38 8.94
CA ASN A 18 -4.25 -9.54 9.97
C ASN A 18 -4.55 -8.25 10.75
N THR A 19 -3.87 -7.15 10.42
CA THR A 19 -4.10 -5.81 10.97
C THR A 19 -4.12 -4.89 9.77
N SER A 20 -5.32 -4.64 9.29
CA SER A 20 -5.59 -3.65 8.25
C SER A 20 -4.87 -2.33 8.53
N ILE A 21 -4.71 -1.52 7.49
CA ILE A 21 -4.06 -0.22 7.67
C ILE A 21 -4.94 0.62 8.58
N ASN A 22 -4.58 0.70 9.86
CA ASN A 22 -5.34 1.47 10.85
C ASN A 22 -5.12 2.95 10.59
N ILE A 23 -6.04 3.55 9.85
CA ILE A 23 -5.99 4.96 9.50
C ILE A 23 -7.11 5.65 10.27
N ALA A 24 -6.72 6.55 11.16
CA ALA A 24 -7.66 7.48 11.76
C ALA A 24 -7.97 8.57 10.74
N LEU A 25 -9.17 8.51 10.15
CA LEU A 25 -9.65 9.54 9.24
C LEU A 25 -10.59 10.47 10.00
N ASN A 26 -10.30 11.77 9.97
CA ASN A 26 -11.19 12.80 10.50
C ASN A 26 -11.59 13.74 9.36
N THR A 27 -12.83 13.62 8.91
CA THR A 27 -13.42 14.45 7.85
C THR A 27 -14.50 15.39 8.40
N ALA A 28 -14.46 15.70 9.71
CA ALA A 28 -15.40 16.64 10.32
C ALA A 28 -15.28 18.03 9.67
N GLY A 29 -16.38 18.54 9.09
CA GLY A 29 -16.40 19.79 8.33
C GLY A 29 -16.16 19.63 6.82
N GLY A 30 -16.07 18.40 6.30
CA GLY A 30 -16.05 18.09 4.86
C GLY A 30 -15.20 16.86 4.49
N GLY A 31 -15.52 16.23 3.35
CA GLY A 31 -14.73 15.12 2.81
C GLY A 31 -13.31 15.56 2.41
N ALA A 32 -12.32 14.69 2.64
CA ALA A 32 -10.91 15.02 2.41
C ALA A 32 -10.11 13.82 1.90
N TYR A 33 -9.07 14.13 1.12
CA TYR A 33 -8.03 13.16 0.78
C TYR A 33 -7.02 13.05 1.91
N VAL A 34 -6.64 11.83 2.23
CA VAL A 34 -5.57 11.50 3.16
C VAL A 34 -4.51 10.71 2.41
N ASP A 35 -3.29 11.26 2.41
CA ASP A 35 -2.12 10.65 1.79
C ASP A 35 -1.29 9.94 2.85
N ILE A 36 -0.92 8.70 2.57
CA ILE A 36 -0.19 7.84 3.46
C ILE A 36 1.03 7.33 2.72
N GLN A 37 2.21 7.57 3.28
CA GLN A 37 3.44 6.99 2.77
C GLN A 37 3.64 5.61 3.39
N LEU A 38 4.02 4.65 2.56
CA LEU A 38 4.21 3.26 2.92
C LEU A 38 5.52 2.72 2.34
N TRP A 39 5.98 1.62 2.90
CA TRP A 39 7.20 0.92 2.47
C TRP A 39 6.96 -0.56 2.28
N PHE A 40 7.57 -1.14 1.26
CA PHE A 40 7.67 -2.58 1.05
C PHE A 40 9.15 -3.00 1.08
N GLY A 41 9.49 -3.98 1.91
CA GLY A 41 10.88 -4.41 2.06
C GLY A 41 11.09 -5.48 3.14
N SER A 42 12.34 -5.72 3.48
CA SER A 42 12.75 -6.57 4.60
C SER A 42 13.98 -5.96 5.27
N ILE A 43 14.12 -6.12 6.59
CA ILE A 43 15.36 -5.73 7.30
C ILE A 43 16.55 -6.66 6.98
N ASP A 44 16.28 -7.85 6.43
CA ASP A 44 17.28 -8.88 6.18
C ASP A 44 18.04 -8.58 4.88
N SER A 45 19.23 -8.01 5.01
CA SER A 45 20.08 -7.65 3.86
C SER A 45 20.70 -8.84 3.12
N SER A 46 20.48 -10.09 3.57
CA SER A 46 20.97 -11.29 2.88
C SER A 46 19.97 -11.85 1.85
N LYS A 47 18.81 -11.20 1.70
CA LYS A 47 17.69 -11.67 0.90
C LYS A 47 17.34 -10.70 -0.22
N LYS A 48 16.60 -11.21 -1.19
CA LYS A 48 15.85 -10.40 -2.16
C LYS A 48 14.50 -11.02 -2.45
N CYS A 49 13.59 -10.17 -2.90
CA CYS A 49 12.24 -10.52 -3.33
C CYS A 49 12.12 -10.33 -4.84
N GLN A 50 11.47 -11.29 -5.51
CA GLN A 50 11.17 -11.29 -6.94
C GLN A 50 9.75 -11.83 -7.17
N ALA A 51 9.12 -11.50 -8.29
CA ALA A 51 7.85 -12.11 -8.67
C ALA A 51 8.02 -13.62 -8.93
N ALA A 52 7.12 -14.45 -8.39
CA ALA A 52 7.21 -15.91 -8.50
C ALA A 52 6.90 -16.43 -9.91
N SER A 53 6.16 -15.66 -10.72
CA SER A 53 5.76 -16.04 -12.08
C SER A 53 6.94 -16.13 -13.05
N ASN A 54 7.88 -15.17 -12.97
CA ASN A 54 9.15 -15.18 -13.70
C ASN A 54 10.20 -14.35 -12.93
N PRO A 55 10.92 -14.98 -11.98
CA PRO A 55 11.79 -14.28 -11.04
C PRO A 55 12.87 -13.42 -11.72
N GLY A 56 12.93 -12.14 -11.36
CA GLY A 56 13.88 -11.16 -11.91
C GLY A 56 13.44 -10.53 -13.24
N VAL A 57 12.32 -10.96 -13.81
CA VAL A 57 11.78 -10.45 -15.08
C VAL A 57 10.40 -9.83 -14.89
N ASP A 58 9.50 -10.52 -14.20
CA ASP A 58 8.14 -10.03 -13.95
C ASP A 58 8.13 -8.98 -12.83
N GLN A 59 7.20 -8.04 -12.93
CA GLN A 59 7.00 -7.00 -11.91
C GLN A 59 6.46 -7.60 -10.62
N ILE A 60 6.93 -7.06 -9.49
CA ILE A 60 6.23 -7.17 -8.22
C ILE A 60 5.17 -6.09 -8.21
N THR A 61 3.91 -6.51 -8.14
CA THR A 61 2.75 -5.62 -8.18
C THR A 61 2.15 -5.56 -6.79
N ILE A 62 2.02 -4.36 -6.23
CA ILE A 62 1.24 -4.11 -5.01
C ILE A 62 -0.19 -3.80 -5.43
N THR A 63 -1.17 -4.37 -4.74
CA THR A 63 -2.60 -4.08 -4.94
C THR A 63 -3.26 -3.80 -3.60
N ILE A 64 -4.10 -2.76 -3.56
CA ILE A 64 -4.99 -2.49 -2.44
C ILE A 64 -6.37 -3.10 -2.70
N ASN A 65 -6.89 -3.80 -1.70
CA ASN A 65 -8.23 -4.36 -1.70
C ASN A 65 -9.02 -3.83 -0.50
N ASP A 66 -10.21 -3.32 -0.76
CA ASP A 66 -11.21 -3.02 0.25
C ASP A 66 -12.06 -4.29 0.49
N THR A 67 -12.02 -4.81 1.72
CA THR A 67 -12.77 -6.01 2.10
C THR A 67 -14.21 -5.73 2.53
N ASN A 68 -14.57 -4.47 2.73
CA ASN A 68 -15.93 -4.05 3.08
C ASN A 68 -16.34 -2.77 2.32
N PRO A 69 -16.53 -2.85 0.99
CA PRO A 69 -16.86 -1.69 0.18
C PRO A 69 -18.25 -1.08 0.46
N ALA A 70 -19.05 -1.67 1.36
CA ALA A 70 -20.36 -1.17 1.72
C ALA A 70 -20.31 -0.06 2.78
N ILE A 71 -19.24 0.03 3.58
CA ILE A 71 -19.08 1.08 4.60
C ILE A 71 -18.48 2.35 4.02
N HIS A 72 -17.59 2.21 3.03
CA HIS A 72 -17.08 3.33 2.25
C HIS A 72 -18.15 3.76 1.27
N GLN A 73 -18.69 4.97 1.44
CA GLN A 73 -19.63 5.52 0.48
C GLN A 73 -18.81 6.11 -0.67
N PRO A 74 -18.68 5.42 -1.82
CA PRO A 74 -18.00 6.00 -2.96
C PRO A 74 -18.71 7.29 -3.34
N ASP A 75 -17.95 8.32 -3.71
CA ASP A 75 -18.57 9.45 -4.41
C ASP A 75 -19.16 8.87 -5.72
N ALA A 76 -20.48 8.95 -5.90
CA ALA A 76 -21.15 8.39 -7.07
C ALA A 76 -20.62 8.97 -8.41
N THR A 77 -19.97 10.13 -8.37
CA THR A 77 -19.35 10.80 -9.51
C THR A 77 -17.94 10.25 -9.80
N ASN A 78 -17.25 9.71 -8.79
CA ASN A 78 -15.81 9.51 -8.85
C ASN A 78 -15.27 8.19 -8.22
N GLY A 79 -16.13 7.39 -7.59
CA GLY A 79 -15.82 6.11 -6.96
C GLY A 79 -15.29 6.22 -5.52
N PRO A 80 -14.99 5.09 -4.87
CA PRO A 80 -14.19 5.10 -3.65
C PRO A 80 -12.77 5.41 -4.08
N TYR A 81 -12.25 6.52 -3.57
CA TYR A 81 -11.03 7.14 -4.08
C TYR A 81 -9.81 6.57 -3.36
N TRP A 82 -9.42 5.35 -3.71
CA TRP A 82 -8.08 4.88 -3.37
C TRP A 82 -7.14 4.99 -4.58
N VAL A 83 -5.98 5.60 -4.35
CA VAL A 83 -4.95 5.73 -5.38
C VAL A 83 -3.63 5.25 -4.81
N LEU A 84 -3.05 4.25 -5.45
CA LEU A 84 -1.66 3.87 -5.26
C LEU A 84 -0.78 4.58 -6.29
N ALA A 85 0.36 5.08 -5.83
CA ALA A 85 1.37 5.71 -6.66
C ALA A 85 2.78 5.50 -6.10
N LEU A 86 3.80 5.51 -6.96
CA LEU A 86 5.20 5.50 -6.51
C LEU A 86 5.63 6.84 -5.92
N ASN A 87 5.07 7.94 -6.43
CA ASN A 87 5.32 9.29 -5.93
C ASN A 87 4.02 9.97 -5.48
N GLN A 88 4.10 10.82 -4.48
CA GLN A 88 2.94 11.56 -3.97
C GLN A 88 2.27 12.43 -5.05
N ASN A 89 3.06 13.04 -5.94
CA ASN A 89 2.52 13.90 -7.00
C ASN A 89 1.64 13.14 -8.01
N ASP A 90 1.89 11.84 -8.16
CA ASP A 90 1.19 10.99 -9.11
C ASP A 90 -0.19 10.55 -8.57
N LEU A 91 -0.50 10.79 -7.28
CA LEU A 91 -1.80 10.51 -6.67
C LEU A 91 -2.95 11.32 -7.30
N ASN A 92 -2.64 12.35 -8.08
CA ASN A 92 -3.64 13.17 -8.79
C ASN A 92 -4.04 12.58 -10.16
N SER A 93 -3.33 11.55 -10.64
CA SER A 93 -3.40 11.13 -12.06
C SER A 93 -4.54 10.15 -12.38
N ASN A 94 -5.05 9.39 -11.41
CA ASN A 94 -6.25 8.56 -11.55
C ASN A 94 -6.80 8.17 -10.18
N PRO A 95 -8.04 8.55 -9.81
CA PRO A 95 -8.66 8.24 -8.53
C PRO A 95 -8.91 6.75 -8.25
N GLN A 96 -8.67 5.87 -9.22
CA GLN A 96 -9.02 4.44 -9.15
C GLN A 96 -7.81 3.52 -9.39
N ASN A 97 -6.58 4.04 -9.32
CA ASN A 97 -5.43 3.17 -9.45
C ASN A 97 -5.22 2.34 -8.19
N ASN A 98 -5.72 1.11 -8.17
CA ASN A 98 -5.61 0.22 -7.04
C ASN A 98 -4.37 -0.68 -7.08
N SER A 99 -3.51 -0.53 -8.10
CA SER A 99 -2.30 -1.34 -8.24
C SER A 99 -1.11 -0.55 -8.76
N ILE A 100 0.09 -0.89 -8.30
CA ILE A 100 1.35 -0.31 -8.77
C ILE A 100 2.43 -1.36 -8.89
N ASP A 101 3.30 -1.20 -9.88
CA ASP A 101 4.51 -2.01 -10.03
C ASP A 101 5.69 -1.33 -9.32
N ILE A 102 6.43 -2.09 -8.52
CA ILE A 102 7.57 -1.57 -7.72
C ILE A 102 8.94 -2.03 -8.25
N GLY A 103 8.96 -2.68 -9.41
CA GLY A 103 10.15 -3.25 -10.03
C GLY A 103 10.14 -4.79 -10.05
N THR A 104 11.12 -5.36 -10.72
CA THR A 104 11.29 -6.82 -10.86
C THR A 104 12.02 -7.48 -9.69
N GLU A 105 12.65 -6.65 -8.85
CA GLU A 105 13.41 -7.08 -7.68
C GLU A 105 13.41 -6.00 -6.60
N VAL A 106 13.30 -6.46 -5.34
CA VAL A 106 13.55 -5.65 -4.15
C VAL A 106 14.62 -6.33 -3.31
N LEU A 107 15.77 -5.68 -3.16
CA LEU A 107 16.83 -6.14 -2.26
C LEU A 107 16.39 -5.95 -0.81
N GLY A 108 16.81 -6.87 0.06
CA GLY A 108 16.60 -6.74 1.48
C GLY A 108 17.56 -5.72 2.12
N GLY A 109 17.30 -5.39 3.38
CA GLY A 109 17.94 -4.30 4.10
C GLY A 109 17.14 -3.00 4.01
N VAL A 110 17.05 -2.28 5.12
CA VAL A 110 16.22 -1.08 5.30
C VAL A 110 16.45 -0.03 4.20
N ALA A 111 17.70 0.19 3.81
CA ALA A 111 18.07 1.16 2.77
C ALA A 111 17.51 0.83 1.36
N ASN A 112 17.09 -0.42 1.14
CA ASN A 112 16.61 -0.90 -0.15
C ASN A 112 15.07 -0.99 -0.22
N ALA A 113 14.36 -0.64 0.85
CA ALA A 113 12.91 -0.64 0.87
C ALA A 113 12.33 0.26 -0.22
N ARG A 114 11.26 -0.21 -0.87
CA ARG A 114 10.52 0.57 -1.87
C ARG A 114 9.46 1.38 -1.17
N THR A 115 9.53 2.71 -1.32
CA THR A 115 8.46 3.59 -0.85
C THR A 115 7.38 3.74 -1.92
N PHE A 116 6.16 3.91 -1.47
CA PHE A 116 5.00 4.22 -2.30
C PHE A 116 3.98 5.00 -1.47
N TRP A 117 2.94 5.49 -2.13
CA TRP A 117 1.92 6.32 -1.54
C TRP A 117 0.54 5.72 -1.79
N LEU A 118 -0.31 5.83 -0.77
CA LEU A 118 -1.72 5.53 -0.80
C LEU A 118 -2.49 6.81 -0.50
N ARG A 119 -3.35 7.24 -1.40
CA ARG A 119 -4.38 8.24 -1.13
C ARG A 119 -5.69 7.54 -0.89
N ILE A 120 -6.41 7.95 0.15
CA ILE A 120 -7.80 7.56 0.41
C ILE A 120 -8.62 8.83 0.48
N PHE A 121 -9.80 8.84 -0.12
CA PHE A 121 -10.79 9.86 0.22
C PHE A 121 -12.01 9.26 0.87
N GLU A 122 -12.46 9.98 1.88
CA GLU A 122 -13.69 9.71 2.59
C GLU A 122 -14.57 10.97 2.58
N PRO A 123 -15.89 10.83 2.40
CA PRO A 123 -16.84 11.90 2.65
C PRO A 123 -16.84 12.30 4.14
N GLU A 124 -17.56 13.38 4.46
CA GLU A 124 -17.73 13.83 5.85
C GLU A 124 -18.36 12.73 6.71
N GLN A 125 -17.63 12.31 7.73
CA GLN A 125 -18.05 11.33 8.72
C GLN A 125 -17.31 11.53 10.04
N ALA A 126 -17.84 10.94 11.11
CA ALA A 126 -17.21 10.99 12.41
C ALA A 126 -15.85 10.27 12.38
N PRO A 127 -14.86 10.71 13.17
CA PRO A 127 -13.58 10.03 13.26
C PRO A 127 -13.73 8.56 13.63
N ALA A 128 -13.11 7.68 12.84
CA ALA A 128 -13.14 6.24 13.04
C ALA A 128 -11.79 5.61 12.65
N ILE A 129 -11.56 4.40 13.15
CA ILE A 129 -10.48 3.52 12.71
C ILE A 129 -11.10 2.57 11.70
N TRP A 130 -10.54 2.53 10.50
CA TRP A 130 -10.97 1.65 9.43
C TRP A 130 -10.00 0.48 9.31
N GLU A 131 -10.54 -0.73 9.28
CA GLU A 131 -9.77 -1.98 9.34
C GLU A 131 -10.12 -2.95 8.20
N ASP A 132 -10.36 -2.46 7.00
CA ASP A 132 -10.81 -3.27 5.86
C ASP A 132 -9.98 -3.09 4.59
N TRP A 133 -9.08 -2.11 4.55
CA TRP A 133 -8.08 -1.98 3.49
C TRP A 133 -6.88 -2.89 3.72
N ILE A 134 -6.65 -3.77 2.74
CA ILE A 134 -5.57 -4.75 2.74
C ILE A 134 -4.65 -4.52 1.57
N LEU A 135 -3.34 -4.47 1.84
CA LEU A 135 -2.30 -4.49 0.82
C LEU A 135 -1.86 -5.92 0.54
N THR A 136 -1.77 -6.24 -0.73
CA THR A 136 -1.28 -7.54 -1.21
C THR A 136 -0.23 -7.33 -2.28
N THR A 137 0.57 -8.37 -2.51
CA THR A 137 1.38 -8.47 -3.72
C THR A 137 0.83 -9.59 -4.61
N ASN A 138 1.26 -9.63 -5.87
CA ASN A 138 1.27 -10.91 -6.59
C ASN A 138 2.13 -11.95 -5.85
N ALA A 139 2.09 -13.20 -6.30
CA ALA A 139 2.92 -14.24 -5.71
C ALA A 139 4.41 -13.85 -5.80
N ILE A 140 5.09 -13.80 -4.65
CA ILE A 140 6.51 -13.44 -4.53
C ILE A 140 7.36 -14.63 -4.11
N LEU A 141 8.63 -14.58 -4.48
CA LEU A 141 9.67 -15.54 -4.10
C LEU A 141 10.79 -14.81 -3.37
N GLU A 142 11.15 -15.30 -2.19
CA GLU A 142 12.32 -14.85 -1.44
C GLU A 142 13.51 -15.76 -1.71
N VAL A 143 14.65 -15.17 -2.10
CA VAL A 143 15.89 -15.90 -2.35
C VAL A 143 17.07 -15.25 -1.63
N ASN A 144 18.12 -16.02 -1.38
CA ASN A 144 19.40 -15.50 -0.91
C ASN A 144 20.08 -14.68 -2.01
N LEU A 145 20.84 -13.66 -1.61
CA LEU A 145 21.75 -12.93 -2.48
C LEU A 145 22.99 -13.76 -2.86
#